data_AF-T0R7G7-F1
#
_entry.id   AF-T0R7G7-F1
#
_cell.length_a   1.000
_cell.length_b   1.000
_cell.length_c   1.000
_cell.angle_alpha   90.00
_cell.angle_beta   90.00
_cell.angle_gamma   90.00
#
_symmetry.space_group_name_H-M   'P 1'
#
loop_
_entity.id
_entity.type
_entity.pdbx_description
1 polymer ?
#
loop_
_entity_poly.entity_id
_entity_poly.type
_entity_poly.pdbx_seq_one_letter_code
_entity_poly.pdbx_strand_id
1 'polypeptide(L)' 'MVEFIIFFIRYIPFWCVPVILICMPFAYVFWLKDVRILTYCFTLISAVAFFLIVFWVWSGGPDLAVQFFFEGVRNY' A
#
# COMPACT_ATOMS: atom_id res chain seq x y z
N MET A 1 11.51 -16.69 -3.40
CA MET A 1 10.16 -16.30 -2.92
C MET A 1 10.23 -15.40 -1.70
N VAL A 2 10.89 -15.81 -0.61
CA VAL A 2 11.02 -15.00 0.62
C VAL A 2 11.73 -13.66 0.37
N GLU A 3 12.79 -13.63 -0.45
CA GLU A 3 13.48 -12.38 -0.79
C GLU A 3 12.60 -11.36 -1.52
N PHE A 4 11.67 -11.83 -2.36
CA PHE A 4 10.70 -10.95 -3.01
C PHE A 4 9.74 -10.35 -1.98
N ILE A 5 9.26 -11.14 -1.02
CA ILE A 5 8.39 -10.65 0.07
C ILE A 5 9.14 -9.59 0.90
N ILE A 6 10.40 -9.84 1.24
CA ILE A 6 11.26 -8.88 1.93
C ILE A 6 11.37 -7.59 1.12
N PHE A 7 11.64 -7.68 -0.18
CA PHE A 7 11.73 -6.51 -1.06
C PHE A 7 10.42 -5.71 -1.06
N PHE A 8 9.28 -6.36 -1.26
CA PHE A 8 7.98 -5.68 -1.29
C PHE A 8 7.66 -4.96 0.01
N ILE A 9 7.97 -5.55 1.17
CA ILE A 9 7.73 -4.93 2.49
C ILE A 9 8.73 -3.80 2.74
N ARG A 10 10.02 -4.05 2.51
CA ARG A 10 11.09 -3.08 2.75
C ARG A 10 10.87 -1.80 1.95
N TYR A 11 10.43 -1.94 0.71
CA TYR A 11 10.25 -0.85 -0.24
C TYR A 11 8.79 -0.45 -0.43
N ILE A 12 7.94 -0.60 0.60
CA ILE A 12 6.54 -0.13 0.57
C ILE A 12 6.39 1.29 -0.01
N PRO A 13 7.14 2.32 0.45
CA PRO A 13 6.99 3.67 -0.09
C PRO A 13 7.30 3.76 -1.58
N PHE A 14 8.26 2.97 -2.09
CA PHE A 14 8.67 3.01 -3.49
C PHE A 14 7.55 2.64 -4.45
N TRP A 15 6.68 1.68 -4.10
CA TRP A 15 5.59 1.27 -4.97
C TRP A 15 4.22 1.79 -4.52
N CYS A 16 3.97 2.00 -3.22
CA CYS A 16 2.72 2.55 -2.73
C CYS A 16 2.54 4.03 -3.08
N VAL A 17 3.60 4.85 -2.99
CA VAL A 17 3.48 6.29 -3.30
C VAL A 17 3.10 6.51 -4.76
N PRO A 18 3.77 5.90 -5.76
CA PRO A 18 3.32 6.00 -7.15
C PRO A 18 1.90 5.47 -7.37
N VAL A 19 1.52 4.37 -6.71
CA VAL A 19 0.16 3.82 -6.81
C VAL A 19 -0.87 4.85 -6.35
N ILE A 20 -0.66 5.53 -5.22
CA ILE A 20 -1.58 6.57 -4.75
C ILE A 20 -1.62 7.75 -5.73
N LEU A 21 -0.44 8.22 -6.18
CA LEU A 21 -0.33 9.35 -7.12
C LEU A 21 -1.03 9.08 -8.45
N ILE A 22 -1.09 7.82 -8.89
CA ILE A 22 -1.80 7.43 -10.11
C ILE A 22 -3.29 7.22 -9.81
N CYS A 23 -3.62 6.46 -8.77
CA CYS A 23 -4.99 6.02 -8.51
C CYS A 23 -5.92 7.14 -8.01
N MET A 24 -5.44 8.06 -7.18
CA MET A 24 -6.27 9.16 -6.65
C MET A 24 -6.81 10.08 -7.76
N PRO A 25 -5.99 10.56 -8.73
CA PRO A 25 -6.50 11.34 -9.86
C PRO A 25 -7.55 10.59 -10.68
N PHE A 26 -7.35 9.29 -10.95
CA PHE A 26 -8.35 8.49 -11.66
C PHE A 26 -9.63 8.30 -10.86
N ALA A 27 -9.52 8.01 -9.55
CA ALA A 27 -10.66 7.92 -8.66
C ALA A 27 -11.49 9.22 -8.69
N TYR A 28 -10.83 10.37 -8.62
CA TYR A 28 -11.47 11.69 -8.70
C TYR A 28 -12.18 11.91 -10.04
N VAL A 29 -11.53 11.59 -11.16
CA VAL A 29 -12.15 11.73 -12.49
C VAL A 29 -13.36 10.81 -12.66
N PHE A 30 -13.27 9.55 -12.22
CA PHE A 30 -14.40 8.62 -12.31
C PHE A 30 -15.54 9.01 -11.37
N TRP A 31 -15.22 9.59 -10.21
CA TRP A 31 -16.22 10.15 -9.30
C TRP A 31 -17.00 11.29 -9.95
N LEU A 32 -16.31 12.24 -10.59
CA LEU A 32 -16.95 13.34 -11.33
C LEU A 32 -17.79 12.86 -12.53
N LYS A 33 -17.47 11.69 -13.09
CA LYS A 33 -18.22 11.08 -14.20
C LYS A 33 -19.31 10.10 -13.74
N ASP A 34 -19.59 10.01 -12.43
CA ASP A 34 -20.54 9.08 -11.84
C ASP A 34 -20.27 7.58 -12.14
N VAL A 35 -19.03 7.23 -12.52
CA VAL A 35 -18.61 5.83 -12.77
C VAL A 35 -18.21 5.17 -11.45
N ARG A 36 -19.20 4.91 -10.60
CA ARG A 36 -19.04 4.51 -9.19
C ARG A 36 -18.13 3.29 -8.99
N ILE A 37 -18.25 2.26 -9.82
CA ILE A 37 -17.46 1.02 -9.70
C ILE A 37 -15.96 1.35 -9.80
N LEU A 38 -15.56 2.13 -10.81
CA LEU A 38 -14.16 2.50 -10.97
C LEU A 38 -13.70 3.44 -9.86
N THR A 39 -14.52 4.40 -9.45
CA THR A 39 -14.21 5.24 -8.27
C THR A 39 -13.87 4.38 -7.06
N TYR A 40 -14.73 3.43 -6.70
CA TYR A 40 -14.51 2.57 -5.54
C TYR A 40 -13.27 1.70 -5.69
N CYS A 41 -13.01 1.14 -6.87
CA CYS A 41 -11.79 0.36 -7.12
C CYS A 41 -10.52 1.19 -6.89
N PHE A 42 -10.41 2.37 -7.53
CA PHE A 42 -9.21 3.20 -7.42
C PHE A 42 -9.04 3.82 -6.02
N THR A 43 -10.14 4.19 -5.35
CA THR A 43 -10.12 4.64 -3.97
C THR A 43 -9.67 3.52 -3.03
N LEU A 44 -10.18 2.29 -3.18
CA LEU A 44 -9.79 1.15 -2.36
C LEU A 44 -8.31 0.81 -2.53
N ILE A 45 -7.80 0.79 -3.77
CA ILE A 45 -6.38 0.57 -4.05
C ILE A 45 -5.51 1.63 -3.37
N SER A 46 -5.91 2.90 -3.48
CA SER A 46 -5.20 4.02 -2.83
C SER A 46 -5.24 3.91 -1.31
N ALA A 47 -6.37 3.49 -0.73
CA ALA A 47 -6.54 3.31 0.71
C ALA A 47 -5.67 2.18 1.25
N VAL A 48 -5.57 1.05 0.53
CA VAL A 48 -4.66 -0.06 0.88
C VAL A 48 -3.20 0.40 0.81
N ALA A 49 -2.81 1.09 -0.26
CA ALA A 49 -1.45 1.62 -0.39
C ALA A 49 -1.13 2.62 0.72
N PHE A 50 -2.08 3.48 1.09
CA PHE A 50 -1.91 4.41 2.20
C PHE A 50 -1.75 3.68 3.54
N PHE A 51 -2.60 2.68 3.81
CA PHE A 51 -2.51 1.88 5.02
C PHE A 51 -1.15 1.18 5.15
N LEU A 52 -0.61 0.64 4.04
CA LEU A 52 0.72 0.03 4.02
C LEU A 52 1.83 1.04 4.32
N ILE A 53 1.74 2.27 3.77
CA ILE A 53 2.69 3.34 4.10
C ILE A 53 2.63 3.67 5.59
N VAL A 54 1.42 3.82 6.16
CA VAL A 54 1.24 4.07 7.60
C VAL A 54 1.86 2.93 8.41
N PHE A 55 1.60 1.68 8.06
CA PHE A 55 2.25 0.52 8.68
C PHE A 55 3.78 0.59 8.62
N TRP A 56 4.34 0.91 7.45
CA TRP A 56 5.79 1.02 7.25
C TRP A 56 6.42 2.14 8.11
N VAL A 57 5.77 3.31 8.17
CA VAL A 57 6.20 4.43 9.00
C VAL A 57 6.09 4.08 10.49
N TRP A 58 4.96 3.51 10.90
CA TRP A 58 4.71 3.09 12.28
C TRP A 58 5.71 2.03 12.75
N SER A 59 6.10 1.12 11.86
CA SER A 59 7.11 0.08 12.17
C SER A 59 8.51 0.65 12.40
N GLY A 60 8.77 1.91 12.07
CA GLY A 60 10.09 2.53 12.26
C GLY A 60 11.03 2.39 11.06
N GLY A 61 10.48 2.12 9.87
CA GLY A 61 11.24 2.10 8.61
C GLY A 61 11.50 0.71 8.03
N PRO A 62 12.45 0.59 7.08
CA PRO A 62 12.52 -0.52 6.13
C PRO A 62 12.85 -1.88 6.76
N ASP A 63 13.81 -1.92 7.68
CA ASP A 63 14.25 -3.18 8.29
C ASP A 63 13.29 -3.67 9.38
N LEU A 64 12.79 -2.74 10.20
CA LEU A 64 11.84 -3.03 11.27
C LEU A 64 10.48 -3.48 10.71
N ALA A 65 10.00 -2.89 9.61
CA ALA A 65 8.76 -3.33 8.96
C ALA A 65 8.83 -4.81 8.51
N VAL A 66 9.99 -5.24 8.01
CA VAL A 66 10.22 -6.64 7.63
C VAL A 66 10.24 -7.54 8.87
N GLN A 67 10.95 -7.13 9.92
CA GLN A 67 11.01 -7.89 11.19
C GLN A 67 9.61 -8.06 11.81
N PHE A 68 8.86 -6.97 11.96
CA PHE A 68 7.48 -7.00 12.48
C PHE A 68 6.58 -7.95 11.67
N PHE A 69 6.71 -7.95 10.35
CA PHE A 69 5.94 -8.87 9.51
C PHE A 69 6.30 -10.34 9.79
N PHE A 70 7.58 -10.69 9.84
CA PHE A 70 7.99 -12.07 10.09
C PHE A 70 7.71 -12.54 11.51
N GLU A 71 7.84 -11.65 12.51
CA GLU A 71 7.44 -11.95 13.88
C GLU A 71 5.93 -12.20 13.99
N GLY A 72 5.13 -11.38 13.30
CA GLY A 72 3.69 -11.60 13.17
C GLY A 72 3.40 -12.96 12.57
N VAL A 73 4.01 -13.30 11.43
CA VAL A 73 3.81 -14.60 10.76
C VAL A 73 4.27 -15.78 11.61
N ARG A 74 5.36 -15.64 12.39
CA ARG A 74 5.89 -16.71 13.26
C ARG A 74 4.99 -17.01 14.45
N ASN A 75 4.23 -16.02 14.92
CA ASN A 75 3.35 -16.15 16.09
C ASN A 75 1.96 -16.75 15.76
N TYR A 76 1.65 -16.97 14.48
CA TYR A 76 0.46 -17.67 13.98
C TYR A 76 0.82 -19.07 13.47
#